data_AF-A0A319CXZ7-F1
#
_entry.id   AF-A0A319CXZ7-F1
#
_cell.length_a   1.000
_cell.length_b   1.000
_cell.length_c   1.000
_cell.angle_alpha   90.00
_cell.angle_beta   90.00
_cell.angle_gamma   90.00
#
_symmetry.space_group_name_H-M   'P 1'
#
loop_
_entity.id
_entity.type
_entity.pdbx_description
1 polymer ?
#
loop_
_entity_poly.entity_id
_entity_poly.type
_entity_poly.pdbx_seq_one_letter_code
_entity_poly.pdbx_strand_id
1 'polypeptide(L)'
;MRLFWAFLTAALSWAPPAWGQDYTFEELWNLETTFWDNFLYPANVQQMLAINSTLFTPDVQGRVDITRVFNGSELNTEYLFGLFSDPSHVSLVGIPIAYSITQFSANGNIASATTVVTFNATSFGNFLLPVTIDTWIMWDDEGRIEQYDATFRWFGFLLDTLVQALATAINGTTSEATASLTQLLATTICATHDQYCTGDNQQYADTTTCLDFLTTDIPLGKDYELGRNTLLCREVHEHMVQYDPGLHCPHIGPTGGDYCVDDQTYAEKVLQQYFRKSWIAEGSSAEDIWFVG
;
A
#
# COMPACT_ATOMS: atom_id res chain seq x y z
N MET A 1 8.30 -40.85 59.28
CA MET A 1 7.29 -39.83 58.93
C MET A 1 7.98 -38.46 58.98
N ARG A 2 8.51 -37.99 57.85
CA ARG A 2 9.16 -36.66 57.73
C ARG A 2 8.48 -35.96 56.56
N LEU A 3 7.79 -34.87 56.87
CA LEU A 3 7.05 -34.04 55.92
C LEU A 3 8.03 -33.22 55.08
N PHE A 4 7.75 -33.21 53.78
CA PHE A 4 8.28 -32.31 52.76
C PHE A 4 8.05 -30.85 53.14
N TRP A 5 8.98 -29.96 52.77
CA TRP A 5 8.67 -28.62 52.27
C TRP A 5 9.53 -28.38 51.02
N ALA A 6 8.89 -28.43 49.85
CA ALA A 6 9.47 -27.93 48.61
C ALA A 6 9.10 -26.44 48.51
N PHE A 7 10.08 -25.57 48.58
CA PHE A 7 9.91 -24.16 48.23
C PHE A 7 9.82 -24.07 46.70
N LEU A 8 8.61 -23.90 46.17
CA LEU A 8 8.44 -23.38 44.82
C LEU A 8 8.77 -21.89 44.86
N THR A 9 9.96 -21.52 44.40
CA THR A 9 10.25 -20.15 44.00
C THR A 9 9.50 -19.88 42.70
N ALA A 10 8.44 -19.09 42.77
CA ALA A 10 7.84 -18.51 41.58
C ALA A 10 8.88 -17.57 40.94
N ALA A 11 9.50 -18.02 39.84
CA ALA A 11 10.22 -17.12 38.97
C ALA A 11 9.18 -16.21 38.31
N LEU A 12 9.14 -14.93 38.68
CA LEU A 12 8.51 -13.92 37.84
C LEU A 12 9.32 -13.90 36.54
N SER A 13 8.79 -14.54 35.51
CA SER A 13 9.20 -14.29 34.13
C SER A 13 8.80 -12.85 33.81
N TRP A 14 9.74 -11.91 33.91
CA TRP A 14 9.64 -10.66 33.18
C TRP A 14 9.81 -11.00 31.70
N ALA A 15 8.70 -11.36 31.04
CA ALA A 15 8.63 -11.15 29.61
C ALA A 15 8.62 -9.62 29.41
N PRO A 16 9.46 -9.05 28.54
CA PRO A 16 9.28 -7.66 28.14
C PRO A 16 7.82 -7.48 27.66
N PRO A 17 7.17 -6.34 27.93
CA PRO A 17 5.83 -6.11 27.43
C PRO A 17 5.88 -6.30 25.91
N ALA A 18 4.99 -7.15 25.38
CA ALA A 18 4.91 -7.46 23.95
C ALA A 18 4.43 -6.27 23.09
N TRP A 19 4.28 -5.11 23.72
CA TRP A 19 3.59 -3.92 23.26
C TRP A 19 4.47 -2.72 23.61
N GLY A 20 4.55 -1.74 22.71
CA GLY A 20 5.27 -0.49 22.94
C GLY A 20 4.62 0.34 24.05
N GLN A 21 5.08 1.58 24.22
CA GLN A 21 4.51 2.54 25.15
C GLN A 21 2.99 2.62 25.01
N ASP A 22 2.26 2.60 26.13
CA ASP A 22 0.83 2.92 26.13
C ASP A 22 0.65 4.41 25.81
N TYR A 23 0.06 4.69 24.65
CA TYR A 23 -0.32 6.02 24.24
C TYR A 23 -1.72 6.36 24.77
N THR A 24 -1.93 7.63 25.09
CA THR A 24 -3.27 8.17 25.32
C THR A 24 -4.05 8.21 24.01
N PHE A 25 -5.38 8.27 24.12
CA PHE A 25 -6.26 8.46 22.96
C PHE A 25 -5.89 9.71 22.13
N GLU A 26 -5.51 10.80 22.80
CA GLU A 26 -5.12 12.06 22.14
C GLU A 26 -3.78 11.92 21.42
N GLU A 27 -2.81 11.21 22.00
CA GLU A 27 -1.53 10.93 21.33
C GLU A 27 -1.71 10.06 20.08
N LEU A 28 -2.52 8.99 20.15
CA LEU A 28 -2.82 8.16 18.98
C LEU A 28 -3.58 8.92 17.90
N TRP A 29 -4.52 9.78 18.28
CA TRP A 29 -5.19 10.67 17.33
C TRP A 29 -4.20 11.61 16.63
N ASN A 30 -3.25 12.18 17.38
CA ASN A 30 -2.22 13.05 16.82
C ASN A 30 -1.25 12.28 15.90
N LEU A 31 -0.90 11.04 16.23
CA LEU A 31 -0.07 10.18 15.39
C LEU A 31 -0.79 9.79 14.08
N GLU A 32 -2.07 9.40 14.17
CA GLU A 32 -2.92 9.09 13.01
C GLU A 32 -3.03 10.30 12.07
N THR A 33 -3.36 11.47 12.60
CA THR A 33 -3.44 12.71 11.81
C THR A 33 -2.10 13.16 11.26
N THR A 34 -1.00 12.96 11.99
CA THR A 34 0.36 13.23 11.48
C THR A 34 0.67 12.40 10.24
N PHE A 35 0.28 11.12 10.22
CA PHE A 35 0.42 10.28 9.02
C PHE A 35 -0.37 10.88 7.84
N TRP A 36 -1.66 11.16 8.04
CA TRP A 36 -2.51 11.68 6.97
C TRP A 36 -2.07 13.07 6.47
N ASP A 37 -1.61 13.95 7.34
CA ASP A 37 -1.05 15.26 6.97
C ASP A 37 0.17 15.11 6.06
N ASN A 38 1.00 14.10 6.29
CA ASN A 38 2.16 13.78 5.45
C ASN A 38 1.81 12.97 4.20
N PHE A 39 0.66 12.29 4.19
CA PHE A 39 0.14 11.58 3.01
C PHE A 39 -0.39 12.55 1.95
N LEU A 40 -0.87 13.73 2.34
CA LEU A 40 -1.37 14.74 1.39
C LEU A 40 -0.26 15.33 0.52
N TYR A 41 -0.59 15.65 -0.73
CA TYR A 41 0.26 16.47 -1.59
C TYR A 41 0.21 17.96 -1.15
N PRO A 42 1.35 18.68 -1.12
CA PRO A 42 2.70 18.26 -1.51
C PRO A 42 3.57 17.74 -0.35
N ALA A 43 3.03 17.49 0.83
CA ALA A 43 3.80 17.00 1.97
C ALA A 43 4.42 15.62 1.70
N ASN A 44 3.68 14.75 1.00
CA ASN A 44 4.14 13.43 0.59
C ASN A 44 5.41 13.46 -0.28
N VAL A 45 5.62 14.51 -1.08
CA VAL A 45 6.84 14.68 -1.89
C VAL A 45 8.08 14.73 -0.99
N GLN A 46 8.01 15.42 0.15
CA GLN A 46 9.13 15.50 1.10
C GLN A 46 9.44 14.13 1.71
N GLN A 47 8.41 13.34 2.00
CA GLN A 47 8.58 12.00 2.55
C GLN A 47 9.19 11.05 1.52
N MET A 48 8.69 11.07 0.28
CA MET A 48 9.23 10.28 -0.82
C MET A 48 10.72 10.58 -1.05
N LEU A 49 11.10 11.86 -1.12
CA LEU A 49 12.50 12.26 -1.34
C LEU A 49 13.44 11.90 -0.18
N ALA A 50 12.92 11.64 1.02
CA ALA A 50 13.71 11.18 2.14
C ALA A 50 14.16 9.72 1.99
N ILE A 51 13.51 8.94 1.10
CA ILE A 51 13.69 7.49 0.85
C ILE A 51 13.30 6.63 2.06
N ASN A 52 13.81 6.96 3.25
CA ASN A 52 13.45 6.36 4.53
C ASN A 52 12.76 7.41 5.39
N SER A 53 11.43 7.54 5.23
CA SER A 53 10.65 8.46 6.05
C SER A 53 10.85 8.17 7.54
N THR A 54 11.04 9.25 8.31
CA THR A 54 11.14 9.15 9.78
C THR A 54 9.82 8.79 10.45
N LEU A 55 8.71 8.74 9.68
CA LEU A 55 7.41 8.27 10.16
C LEU A 55 7.38 6.75 10.32
N PHE A 56 8.31 6.01 9.72
CA PHE A 56 8.38 4.56 9.81
C PHE A 56 9.56 4.11 10.66
N THR A 57 9.38 2.97 11.32
CA THR A 57 10.50 2.17 11.81
C THR A 57 11.30 1.62 10.62
N PRO A 58 12.63 1.38 10.76
CA PRO A 58 13.43 0.82 9.67
C PRO A 58 12.91 -0.52 9.12
N ASP A 59 12.28 -1.32 9.99
CA ASP A 59 11.79 -2.67 9.69
C ASP A 59 10.26 -2.77 9.62
N VAL A 60 9.59 -1.64 9.38
CA VAL A 60 8.12 -1.53 9.27
C VAL A 60 7.51 -2.60 8.37
N GLN A 61 6.34 -3.10 8.77
CA GLN A 61 5.54 -4.06 7.99
C GLN A 61 4.23 -3.44 7.54
N GLY A 62 4.09 -3.21 6.24
CA GLY A 62 2.88 -2.68 5.63
C GLY A 62 2.12 -3.74 4.86
N ARG A 63 0.79 -3.73 4.92
CA ARG A 63 -0.07 -4.50 4.03
C ARG A 63 -1.19 -3.62 3.48
N VAL A 64 -1.47 -3.76 2.19
CA VAL A 64 -2.60 -3.09 1.53
C VAL A 64 -3.41 -4.16 0.79
N ASP A 65 -4.72 -4.20 1.06
CA ASP A 65 -5.61 -5.29 0.66
C ASP A 65 -5.64 -5.58 -0.85
N ILE A 66 -5.64 -4.55 -1.70
CA ILE A 66 -5.71 -4.70 -3.16
C ILE A 66 -4.34 -4.91 -3.83
N THR A 67 -3.23 -4.67 -3.10
CA THR A 67 -1.86 -4.87 -3.60
C THR A 67 -1.19 -6.07 -2.91
N ARG A 68 -0.17 -5.82 -2.06
CA ARG A 68 0.73 -6.80 -1.42
C ARG A 68 1.15 -6.33 -0.02
N VAL A 69 2.25 -6.91 0.44
CA VAL A 69 2.99 -6.57 1.64
C VAL A 69 4.24 -5.76 1.30
N PHE A 70 4.66 -4.89 2.20
CA PHE A 70 5.78 -3.96 2.05
C PHE A 70 6.69 -4.07 3.27
N ASN A 71 7.92 -4.53 3.07
CA ASN A 71 8.87 -4.77 4.16
C ASN A 71 9.95 -3.70 4.20
N GLY A 72 10.08 -3.01 5.34
CA GLY A 72 11.11 -2.01 5.57
C GLY A 72 10.71 -0.60 5.12
N SER A 73 11.40 0.40 5.67
CA SER A 73 11.03 1.81 5.52
C SER A 73 11.09 2.33 4.09
N GLU A 74 12.01 1.83 3.27
CA GLU A 74 12.21 2.26 1.89
C GLU A 74 10.97 2.00 1.04
N LEU A 75 10.56 0.72 0.92
CA LEU A 75 9.35 0.33 0.20
C LEU A 75 8.11 1.04 0.75
N ASN A 76 7.93 1.11 2.07
CA ASN A 76 6.75 1.77 2.63
C ASN A 76 6.71 3.28 2.32
N THR A 77 7.88 3.93 2.29
CA THR A 77 8.00 5.35 1.90
C THR A 77 7.64 5.56 0.44
N GLU A 78 8.19 4.75 -0.46
CA GLU A 78 7.96 4.86 -1.90
C GLU A 78 6.49 4.60 -2.26
N TYR A 79 5.86 3.58 -1.68
CA TYR A 79 4.49 3.23 -2.03
C TYR A 79 3.45 4.15 -1.41
N LEU A 80 3.59 4.51 -0.13
CA LEU A 80 2.60 5.35 0.53
C LEU A 80 2.72 6.81 0.12
N PHE A 81 3.93 7.30 -0.17
CA PHE A 81 4.13 8.71 -0.51
C PHE A 81 4.45 8.94 -1.98
N GLY A 82 5.24 8.07 -2.61
CA GLY A 82 5.68 8.24 -3.99
C GLY A 82 4.58 8.02 -5.03
N LEU A 83 3.73 7.01 -4.85
CA LEU A 83 2.62 6.68 -5.76
C LEU A 83 1.69 7.87 -6.05
N PHE A 84 1.56 8.79 -5.10
CA PHE A 84 0.64 9.93 -5.20
C PHE A 84 1.36 11.28 -5.16
N SER A 85 2.65 11.32 -5.53
CA SER A 85 3.50 12.51 -5.40
C SER A 85 3.61 13.37 -6.67
N ASP A 86 3.22 12.85 -7.84
CA ASP A 86 3.37 13.55 -9.12
C ASP A 86 2.01 13.92 -9.74
N PRO A 87 1.60 15.20 -9.68
CA PRO A 87 0.34 15.64 -10.29
C PRO A 87 0.40 15.73 -11.83
N SER A 88 1.59 15.68 -12.42
CA SER A 88 1.80 15.81 -13.86
C SER A 88 1.83 14.46 -14.60
N HIS A 89 2.05 13.37 -13.86
CA HIS A 89 2.08 12.02 -14.39
C HIS A 89 0.68 11.40 -14.49
N VAL A 90 0.50 10.41 -15.36
CA VAL A 90 -0.79 9.72 -15.50
C VAL A 90 -1.01 8.79 -14.30
N SER A 91 -2.11 8.97 -13.57
CA SER A 91 -2.47 8.13 -12.41
C SER A 91 -3.96 7.83 -12.41
N LEU A 92 -4.35 6.63 -11.98
CA LEU A 92 -5.77 6.25 -11.85
C LEU A 92 -6.59 7.16 -10.93
N VAL A 93 -6.00 7.55 -9.79
CA VAL A 93 -6.69 8.39 -8.77
C VAL A 93 -6.07 9.77 -8.64
N GLY A 94 -4.82 9.97 -9.06
CA GLY A 94 -4.09 11.23 -8.93
C GLY A 94 -3.59 11.47 -7.51
N ILE A 95 -3.63 12.72 -7.05
CA ILE A 95 -2.96 13.13 -5.80
C ILE A 95 -3.96 13.35 -4.64
N PRO A 96 -3.66 12.95 -3.39
CA PRO A 96 -4.50 13.22 -2.24
C PRO A 96 -4.35 14.69 -1.82
N ILE A 97 -5.47 15.40 -1.67
CA ILE A 97 -5.47 16.85 -1.38
C ILE A 97 -6.17 17.24 -0.08
N ALA A 98 -7.00 16.35 0.47
CA ALA A 98 -7.68 16.53 1.73
C ALA A 98 -8.09 15.18 2.30
N TYR A 99 -8.32 15.11 3.62
CA TYR A 99 -8.89 13.93 4.26
C TYR A 99 -9.86 14.31 5.38
N SER A 100 -10.69 13.35 5.77
CA SER A 100 -11.50 13.41 6.98
C SER A 100 -11.56 12.04 7.62
N ILE A 101 -11.11 11.93 8.87
CA ILE A 101 -11.30 10.72 9.68
C ILE A 101 -12.76 10.70 10.16
N THR A 102 -13.49 9.66 9.80
CA THR A 102 -14.93 9.52 10.08
C THR A 102 -15.23 8.54 11.21
N GLN A 103 -14.32 7.60 11.44
CA GLN A 103 -14.37 6.62 12.51
C GLN A 103 -12.96 6.46 13.06
N PHE A 104 -12.82 6.39 14.38
CA PHE A 104 -11.52 6.22 15.05
C PHE A 104 -11.70 5.47 16.35
N SER A 105 -10.86 4.46 16.57
CA SER A 105 -10.78 3.68 17.81
C SER A 105 -9.31 3.43 18.11
N ALA A 106 -8.94 3.49 19.39
CA ALA A 106 -7.55 3.46 19.81
C ALA A 106 -7.41 2.72 21.15
N ASN A 107 -6.36 1.91 21.28
CA ASN A 107 -5.99 1.21 22.51
C ASN A 107 -4.48 0.88 22.49
N GLY A 108 -3.79 1.06 23.63
CA GLY A 108 -2.36 0.77 23.76
C GLY A 108 -1.53 1.62 22.80
N ASN A 109 -0.88 0.96 21.85
CA ASN A 109 -0.14 1.59 20.75
C ASN A 109 -0.77 1.34 19.37
N ILE A 110 -2.03 0.93 19.32
CA ILE A 110 -2.78 0.67 18.07
C ILE A 110 -3.91 1.70 17.93
N ALA A 111 -4.12 2.15 16.69
CA ALA A 111 -5.35 2.78 16.28
C ALA A 111 -5.94 2.09 15.04
N SER A 112 -7.26 2.16 14.91
CA SER A 112 -7.97 1.86 13.69
C SER A 112 -8.86 3.02 13.31
N ALA A 113 -8.81 3.39 12.03
CA ALA A 113 -9.53 4.53 11.51
C ALA A 113 -10.21 4.21 10.18
N THR A 114 -11.32 4.89 9.90
CA THR A 114 -11.89 5.01 8.56
C THR A 114 -11.73 6.44 8.09
N THR A 115 -10.93 6.63 7.05
CA THR A 115 -10.58 7.93 6.50
C THR A 115 -11.13 8.08 5.10
N VAL A 116 -11.86 9.18 4.85
CA VAL A 116 -12.25 9.58 3.50
C VAL A 116 -11.20 10.54 2.99
N VAL A 117 -10.43 10.12 1.99
CA VAL A 117 -9.42 10.94 1.32
C VAL A 117 -9.99 11.47 0.02
N THR A 118 -9.88 12.77 -0.20
CA THR A 118 -10.19 13.39 -1.48
C THR A 118 -8.95 13.37 -2.35
N PHE A 119 -9.02 12.59 -3.43
CA PHE A 119 -8.03 12.57 -4.49
C PHE A 119 -8.42 13.54 -5.61
N ASN A 120 -7.43 14.18 -6.21
CA ASN A 120 -7.55 14.96 -7.42
C ASN A 120 -6.95 14.18 -8.59
N ALA A 121 -7.80 13.58 -9.41
CA ALA A 121 -7.40 12.88 -10.63
C ALA A 121 -7.04 13.89 -11.73
N THR A 122 -5.82 14.41 -11.67
CA THR A 122 -5.30 15.44 -12.57
C THR A 122 -5.34 14.99 -14.03
N SER A 123 -5.05 13.72 -14.29
CA SER A 123 -5.10 13.08 -15.62
C SER A 123 -6.53 13.00 -16.19
N PHE A 124 -7.55 13.14 -15.35
CA PHE A 124 -8.97 13.07 -15.70
C PHE A 124 -9.68 14.43 -15.54
N GLY A 125 -8.98 15.52 -15.85
CA GLY A 125 -9.57 16.86 -15.88
C GLY A 125 -9.79 17.48 -14.49
N ASN A 126 -8.96 17.10 -13.51
CA ASN A 126 -9.10 17.46 -12.09
C ASN A 126 -10.40 16.95 -11.47
N PHE A 127 -10.77 15.71 -11.79
CA PHE A 127 -11.93 15.07 -11.20
C PHE A 127 -11.65 14.72 -9.74
N LEU A 128 -12.49 15.23 -8.83
CA LEU A 128 -12.34 14.99 -7.40
C LEU A 128 -13.01 13.68 -6.99
N LEU A 129 -12.23 12.77 -6.41
CA LEU A 129 -12.63 11.42 -6.08
C LEU A 129 -12.51 11.20 -4.56
N PRO A 130 -13.63 10.97 -3.85
CA PRO A 130 -13.56 10.49 -2.48
C PRO A 130 -13.21 9.00 -2.47
N VAL A 131 -12.12 8.65 -1.79
CA VAL A 131 -11.68 7.27 -1.58
C VAL A 131 -11.69 6.98 -0.08
N THR A 132 -12.36 5.90 0.31
CA THR A 132 -12.42 5.49 1.71
C THR A 132 -11.32 4.47 1.98
N ILE A 133 -10.45 4.76 2.94
CA ILE A 133 -9.35 3.90 3.36
C ILE A 133 -9.57 3.56 4.83
N ASP A 134 -9.66 2.26 5.14
CA ASP A 134 -9.61 1.77 6.51
C ASP A 134 -8.18 1.42 6.87
N THR A 135 -7.74 1.81 8.06
CA THR A 135 -6.40 1.52 8.57
C THR A 135 -6.48 0.83 9.93
N TRP A 136 -5.54 -0.08 10.15
CA TRP A 136 -5.00 -0.45 11.46
C TRP A 136 -3.54 -0.02 11.46
N ILE A 137 -3.12 0.76 12.44
CA ILE A 137 -1.75 1.26 12.54
C ILE A 137 -1.25 1.02 13.97
N MET A 138 -0.01 0.53 14.08
CA MET A 138 0.71 0.36 15.32
C MET A 138 1.94 1.25 15.34
N TRP A 139 2.21 1.89 16.47
CA TRP A 139 3.39 2.73 16.68
C TRP A 139 4.37 2.13 17.69
N ASP A 140 5.66 2.36 17.48
CA ASP A 140 6.70 2.10 18.47
C ASP A 140 6.76 3.19 19.55
N ASP A 141 7.67 3.06 20.52
CA ASP A 141 7.83 4.00 21.64
C ASP A 141 8.24 5.42 21.20
N GLU A 142 8.77 5.57 19.98
CA GLU A 142 9.15 6.85 19.40
C GLU A 142 8.05 7.47 18.53
N GLY A 143 6.87 6.86 18.46
CA GLY A 143 5.75 7.34 17.65
C GLY A 143 5.96 7.10 16.15
N ARG A 144 6.81 6.14 15.77
CA ARG A 144 7.01 5.71 14.38
C ARG A 144 6.11 4.52 14.10
N ILE A 145 5.55 4.47 12.89
CA ILE A 145 4.74 3.35 12.43
C ILE A 145 5.62 2.10 12.32
N GLU A 146 5.23 1.08 13.06
CA GLU A 146 5.87 -0.24 13.09
C GLU A 146 5.18 -1.24 12.17
N GLN A 147 3.85 -1.22 12.17
CA GLN A 147 3.08 -2.03 11.25
C GLN A 147 1.77 -1.36 10.92
N TYR A 148 1.26 -1.61 9.71
CA TYR A 148 -0.06 -1.18 9.31
C TYR A 148 -0.74 -2.19 8.38
N ASP A 149 -2.06 -2.22 8.45
CA ASP A 149 -2.92 -2.94 7.53
C ASP A 149 -3.96 -1.98 6.97
N ALA A 150 -3.98 -1.78 5.66
CA ALA A 150 -4.84 -0.82 5.00
C ALA A 150 -5.79 -1.51 4.01
N THR A 151 -7.03 -1.04 3.96
CA THR A 151 -8.05 -1.53 3.04
C THR A 151 -8.65 -0.39 2.24
N PHE A 152 -8.57 -0.47 0.92
CA PHE A 152 -9.27 0.44 0.02
C PHE A 152 -10.73 0.00 -0.12
N ARG A 153 -11.58 0.58 0.72
CA ARG A 153 -12.97 0.17 0.82
C ARG A 153 -13.72 0.45 -0.48
N TRP A 154 -14.33 -0.60 -1.03
CA TRP A 154 -15.11 -0.58 -2.27
C TRP A 154 -14.31 -0.17 -3.52
N PHE A 155 -13.03 -0.54 -3.60
CA PHE A 155 -12.19 -0.20 -4.75
C PHE A 155 -12.80 -0.63 -6.10
N GLY A 156 -13.49 -1.76 -6.18
CA GLY A 156 -14.21 -2.16 -7.40
C GLY A 156 -15.28 -1.17 -7.84
N PHE A 157 -16.02 -0.59 -6.89
CA PHE A 157 -17.00 0.44 -7.21
C PHE A 157 -16.36 1.76 -7.65
N LEU A 158 -15.20 2.11 -7.07
CA LEU A 158 -14.39 3.24 -7.53
C LEU A 158 -13.95 3.02 -8.99
N LEU A 159 -13.42 1.84 -9.32
CA LEU A 159 -12.98 1.51 -10.67
C LEU A 159 -14.13 1.57 -11.68
N ASP A 160 -15.30 1.00 -11.34
CA ASP A 160 -16.50 1.09 -12.17
C ASP A 160 -16.92 2.55 -12.41
N THR A 161 -16.84 3.39 -11.38
CA THR A 161 -17.16 4.82 -11.47
C THR A 161 -16.21 5.55 -12.42
N LEU A 162 -14.91 5.27 -12.34
CA LEU A 162 -13.90 5.85 -13.23
C LEU A 162 -14.13 5.44 -14.68
N VAL A 163 -14.36 4.15 -14.94
CA VAL A 163 -14.62 3.65 -16.30
C VAL A 163 -15.90 4.25 -16.87
N GLN A 164 -16.97 4.39 -16.07
CA GLN A 164 -18.21 5.03 -16.51
C GLN A 164 -18.05 6.52 -16.80
N ALA A 165 -17.25 7.23 -16.00
CA ALA A 165 -16.92 8.63 -16.25
C ALA A 165 -16.16 8.78 -17.58
N LEU A 166 -15.17 7.91 -17.83
CA LEU A 166 -14.44 7.89 -19.10
C LEU A 166 -15.34 7.55 -20.28
N ALA A 167 -16.23 6.54 -20.14
CA ALA A 167 -17.20 6.18 -21.18
C ALA A 167 -18.09 7.38 -21.56
N THR A 168 -18.54 8.13 -20.56
CA THR A 168 -19.32 9.36 -20.77
C THR A 168 -18.49 10.42 -21.49
N ALA A 169 -17.23 10.63 -21.07
CA ALA A 169 -16.34 11.64 -21.66
C ALA A 169 -16.01 11.37 -23.13
N ILE A 170 -15.88 10.10 -23.53
CA ILE A 170 -15.62 9.70 -24.93
C ILE A 170 -16.91 9.47 -25.74
N ASN A 171 -18.08 9.67 -25.14
CA ASN A 171 -19.39 9.35 -25.74
C ASN A 171 -19.44 7.90 -26.30
N GLY A 172 -18.94 6.95 -25.50
CA GLY A 172 -18.82 5.54 -25.86
C GLY A 172 -19.40 4.60 -24.80
N THR A 173 -19.13 3.32 -24.98
CA THR A 173 -19.51 2.23 -24.06
C THR A 173 -18.45 1.98 -22.99
N THR A 174 -18.82 1.28 -21.92
CA THR A 174 -17.88 0.81 -20.90
C THR A 174 -16.73 0.00 -21.51
N SER A 175 -17.01 -0.84 -22.52
CA SER A 175 -15.97 -1.64 -23.19
C SER A 175 -14.97 -0.78 -23.96
N GLU A 176 -15.43 0.26 -24.65
CA GLU A 176 -14.56 1.20 -25.36
C GLU A 176 -13.73 2.03 -24.39
N ALA A 177 -14.32 2.43 -23.25
CA ALA A 177 -13.62 3.11 -22.17
C ALA A 177 -12.55 2.24 -21.53
N THR A 178 -12.85 0.97 -21.23
CA THR A 178 -11.87 0.01 -20.71
C THR A 178 -10.72 -0.19 -21.68
N ALA A 179 -10.99 -0.38 -22.99
CA ALA A 179 -9.94 -0.51 -24.00
C ALA A 179 -9.07 0.76 -24.10
N SER A 180 -9.69 1.94 -24.03
CA SER A 180 -8.98 3.23 -24.03
C SER A 180 -8.10 3.40 -22.79
N LEU A 181 -8.59 3.00 -21.62
CA LEU A 181 -7.83 3.00 -20.38
C LEU A 181 -6.63 2.04 -20.47
N THR A 182 -6.85 0.79 -20.91
CA THR A 182 -5.78 -0.19 -21.13
C THR A 182 -4.68 0.39 -22.02
N GLN A 183 -5.06 1.01 -23.14
CA GLN A 183 -4.08 1.61 -24.05
C GLN A 183 -3.34 2.79 -23.41
N LEU A 184 -4.02 3.65 -22.67
CA LEU A 184 -3.42 4.79 -21.97
C LEU A 184 -2.37 4.33 -20.94
N LEU A 185 -2.73 3.36 -20.10
CA LEU A 185 -1.84 2.82 -19.08
C LEU A 185 -0.63 2.13 -19.72
N ALA A 186 -0.85 1.26 -20.70
CA ALA A 186 0.24 0.58 -21.40
C ALA A 186 1.20 1.57 -22.08
N THR A 187 0.66 2.61 -22.74
CA THR A 187 1.49 3.64 -23.38
C THR A 187 2.33 4.41 -22.36
N THR A 188 1.74 4.74 -21.20
CA THR A 188 2.44 5.43 -20.12
C THR A 188 3.57 4.57 -19.55
N ILE A 189 3.28 3.31 -19.21
CA ILE A 189 4.27 2.37 -18.67
C ILE A 189 5.41 2.16 -19.67
N CYS A 190 5.12 2.00 -20.97
CA CYS A 190 6.17 1.85 -21.98
C CYS A 190 7.02 3.11 -22.15
N ALA A 191 6.43 4.30 -22.03
CA ALA A 191 7.19 5.55 -22.04
C ALA A 191 8.12 5.66 -20.81
N THR A 192 7.62 5.32 -19.62
CA THR A 192 8.41 5.24 -18.38
C THR A 192 9.55 4.23 -18.53
N HIS A 193 9.27 3.04 -19.07
CA HIS A 193 10.27 2.02 -19.39
C HIS A 193 11.36 2.57 -20.33
N ASP A 194 10.98 3.14 -21.47
CA ASP A 194 11.95 3.59 -22.47
C ASP A 194 12.84 4.73 -21.95
N GLN A 195 12.32 5.52 -21.02
CA GLN A 195 13.05 6.62 -20.40
C GLN A 195 14.04 6.16 -19.32
N TYR A 196 13.65 5.21 -18.46
CA TYR A 196 14.39 4.90 -17.23
C TYR A 196 14.94 3.47 -17.16
N CYS A 197 14.31 2.51 -17.83
CA CYS A 197 14.68 1.10 -17.83
C CYS A 197 15.62 0.77 -19.00
N THR A 198 16.86 1.23 -18.88
CA THR A 198 17.90 1.05 -19.92
C THR A 198 19.08 0.23 -19.39
N GLY A 199 19.91 -0.28 -20.29
CA GLY A 199 21.10 -1.04 -19.91
C GLY A 199 20.73 -2.33 -19.17
N ASP A 200 21.30 -2.53 -17.99
CA ASP A 200 21.02 -3.72 -17.15
C ASP A 200 19.57 -3.77 -16.64
N ASN A 201 18.87 -2.63 -16.62
CA ASN A 201 17.47 -2.52 -16.21
C ASN A 201 16.47 -2.68 -17.37
N GLN A 202 16.93 -2.92 -18.60
CA GLN A 202 16.07 -3.09 -19.76
C GLN A 202 15.13 -4.30 -19.59
N GLN A 203 13.81 -4.09 -19.71
CA GLN A 203 12.81 -5.15 -19.56
C GLN A 203 12.21 -5.59 -20.89
N TYR A 204 12.04 -4.66 -21.82
CA TYR A 204 11.50 -4.90 -23.15
C TYR A 204 12.55 -4.53 -24.21
N ALA A 205 12.55 -5.26 -25.33
CA ALA A 205 13.47 -4.99 -26.43
C ALA A 205 13.19 -3.63 -27.09
N ASP A 206 11.91 -3.27 -27.19
CA ASP A 206 11.42 -2.01 -27.75
C ASP A 206 10.00 -1.70 -27.26
N THR A 207 9.52 -0.49 -27.54
CA THR A 207 8.19 0.00 -27.19
C THR A 207 7.06 -0.89 -27.74
N THR A 208 7.24 -1.48 -28.93
CA THR A 208 6.23 -2.36 -29.53
C THR A 208 6.07 -3.64 -28.74
N THR A 209 7.18 -4.28 -28.35
CA THR A 209 7.18 -5.47 -27.49
C THR A 209 6.54 -5.17 -26.14
N CYS A 210 6.81 -3.99 -25.57
CA CYS A 210 6.18 -3.54 -24.34
C CYS A 210 4.65 -3.40 -24.49
N LEU A 211 4.19 -2.72 -25.54
CA LEU A 211 2.76 -2.53 -25.79
C LEU A 211 2.04 -3.86 -26.05
N ASP A 212 2.63 -4.74 -26.86
CA ASP A 212 2.05 -6.05 -27.17
C ASP A 212 1.85 -6.87 -25.89
N PHE A 213 2.87 -6.93 -25.03
CA PHE A 213 2.79 -7.64 -23.75
C PHE A 213 1.69 -7.04 -22.84
N LEU A 214 1.72 -5.73 -22.61
CA LEU A 214 0.82 -5.03 -21.68
C LEU A 214 -0.65 -5.01 -22.13
N THR A 215 -0.91 -5.15 -23.43
CA THR A 215 -2.27 -5.08 -23.98
C THR A 215 -2.84 -6.44 -24.39
N THR A 216 -1.99 -7.46 -24.59
CA THR A 216 -2.40 -8.76 -25.16
C THR A 216 -2.06 -9.93 -24.25
N ASP A 217 -0.89 -9.93 -23.61
CA ASP A 217 -0.39 -11.12 -22.89
C ASP A 217 -0.83 -11.16 -21.42
N ILE A 218 -1.14 -10.00 -20.83
CA ILE A 218 -1.65 -9.88 -19.46
C ILE A 218 -3.04 -9.22 -19.44
N PRO A 219 -3.89 -9.52 -18.45
CA PRO A 219 -5.16 -8.83 -18.28
C PRO A 219 -4.94 -7.42 -17.72
N LEU A 220 -5.94 -6.54 -17.92
CA LEU A 220 -6.02 -5.26 -17.20
C LEU A 220 -5.89 -5.49 -15.69
N GLY A 221 -6.61 -6.48 -15.18
CA GLY A 221 -6.68 -6.82 -13.76
C GLY A 221 -8.04 -6.46 -13.17
N LYS A 222 -8.43 -7.16 -12.11
CA LYS A 222 -9.61 -6.85 -11.30
C LYS A 222 -9.25 -5.92 -10.15
N ASP A 223 -10.28 -5.47 -9.44
CA ASP A 223 -10.22 -4.55 -8.31
C ASP A 223 -9.39 -5.04 -7.11
N TYR A 224 -9.14 -6.34 -7.00
CA TYR A 224 -8.27 -6.94 -5.97
C TYR A 224 -6.91 -7.43 -6.50
N GLU A 225 -6.57 -7.10 -7.75
CA GLU A 225 -5.43 -7.66 -8.50
C GLU A 225 -4.32 -6.63 -8.81
N LEU A 226 -4.20 -5.54 -8.02
CA LEU A 226 -3.09 -4.58 -8.11
C LEU A 226 -1.78 -5.12 -7.52
N GLY A 227 -1.79 -6.36 -7.01
CA GLY A 227 -0.60 -7.12 -6.63
C GLY A 227 -0.45 -8.42 -7.41
N ARG A 228 -1.04 -8.52 -8.61
CA ARG A 228 -1.04 -9.74 -9.45
C ARG A 228 -0.37 -9.48 -10.79
N ASN A 229 -0.26 -10.48 -11.65
CA ASN A 229 0.29 -10.30 -12.99
C ASN A 229 -0.70 -9.57 -13.92
N THR A 230 -0.85 -8.27 -13.70
CA THR A 230 -1.85 -7.42 -14.35
C THR A 230 -1.24 -6.10 -14.81
N LEU A 231 -1.94 -5.41 -15.72
CA LEU A 231 -1.60 -4.05 -16.12
C LEU A 231 -1.77 -3.06 -14.96
N LEU A 232 -2.83 -3.22 -14.15
CA LEU A 232 -3.08 -2.37 -12.98
C LEU A 232 -1.96 -2.46 -11.94
N CYS A 233 -1.38 -3.65 -11.71
CA CYS A 233 -0.20 -3.77 -10.85
C CYS A 233 0.98 -2.96 -11.42
N ARG A 234 1.23 -3.05 -12.73
CA ARG A 234 2.32 -2.32 -13.37
C ARG A 234 2.10 -0.81 -13.38
N GLU A 235 0.85 -0.36 -13.49
CA GLU A 235 0.47 1.05 -13.33
C GLU A 235 0.84 1.58 -11.94
N VAL A 236 0.64 0.81 -10.87
CA VAL A 236 1.07 1.22 -9.53
C VAL A 236 2.59 1.37 -9.46
N HIS A 237 3.32 0.43 -10.04
CA HIS A 237 4.78 0.36 -9.91
C HIS A 237 5.55 1.35 -10.78
N GLU A 238 4.98 1.77 -11.91
CA GLU A 238 5.68 2.64 -12.87
C GLU A 238 5.99 4.03 -12.28
N HIS A 239 5.14 4.54 -11.37
CA HIS A 239 5.34 5.82 -10.68
C HIS A 239 6.68 5.91 -9.93
N MET A 240 7.19 4.76 -9.45
CA MET A 240 8.41 4.69 -8.64
C MET A 240 9.68 4.48 -9.48
N VAL A 241 9.55 4.16 -10.76
CA VAL A 241 10.69 3.82 -11.64
C VAL A 241 11.68 4.97 -11.76
N GLN A 242 11.24 6.22 -11.78
CA GLN A 242 12.14 7.37 -11.88
C GLN A 242 13.04 7.56 -10.64
N TYR A 243 12.66 7.01 -9.49
CA TYR A 243 13.37 7.18 -8.22
C TYR A 243 14.39 6.06 -7.98
N ASP A 244 13.99 4.81 -8.22
CA ASP A 244 14.90 3.66 -8.24
C ASP A 244 14.59 2.71 -9.42
N PRO A 245 15.18 2.97 -10.60
CA PRO A 245 15.00 2.10 -11.75
C PRO A 245 15.50 0.67 -11.52
N GLY A 246 16.51 0.48 -10.66
CA GLY A 246 17.10 -0.84 -10.41
C GLY A 246 16.12 -1.78 -9.72
N LEU A 247 15.40 -1.25 -8.73
CA LEU A 247 14.35 -1.97 -8.03
C LEU A 247 13.05 -2.07 -8.84
N HIS A 248 12.61 -0.98 -9.47
CA HIS A 248 11.26 -0.90 -10.02
C HIS A 248 11.10 -1.30 -11.48
N CYS A 249 12.16 -1.27 -12.30
CA CYS A 249 12.05 -1.72 -13.68
C CYS A 249 11.57 -3.18 -13.80
N PRO A 250 12.12 -4.16 -13.04
CA PRO A 250 11.60 -5.53 -13.05
C PRO A 250 10.10 -5.64 -12.78
N HIS A 251 9.55 -4.76 -11.95
CA HIS A 251 8.13 -4.79 -11.58
C HIS A 251 7.20 -4.42 -12.75
N ILE A 252 7.63 -3.51 -13.64
CA ILE A 252 6.86 -3.13 -14.84
C ILE A 252 7.16 -4.01 -16.06
N GLY A 253 8.13 -4.92 -15.94
CA GLY A 253 8.56 -5.85 -16.98
C GLY A 253 7.72 -7.13 -17.09
N PRO A 254 8.07 -8.04 -18.03
CA PRO A 254 7.36 -9.31 -18.22
C PRO A 254 7.40 -10.24 -17.01
N THR A 255 8.50 -10.23 -16.25
CA THR A 255 8.67 -11.08 -15.06
C THR A 255 7.84 -10.60 -13.88
N GLY A 256 7.46 -9.32 -13.86
CA GLY A 256 6.78 -8.67 -12.74
C GLY A 256 7.65 -8.50 -11.49
N GLY A 257 8.94 -8.87 -11.54
CA GLY A 257 9.91 -8.72 -10.45
C GLY A 257 9.41 -9.20 -9.08
N ASP A 258 8.70 -10.32 -9.02
CA ASP A 258 8.07 -10.89 -7.80
C ASP A 258 6.93 -10.06 -7.17
N TYR A 259 6.60 -8.89 -7.73
CA TYR A 259 5.49 -8.05 -7.28
C TYR A 259 4.26 -8.13 -8.19
N CYS A 260 4.44 -8.10 -9.51
CA CYS A 260 3.34 -8.25 -10.46
C CYS A 260 3.27 -9.69 -10.98
N VAL A 261 3.05 -10.64 -10.05
CA VAL A 261 3.05 -12.09 -10.31
C VAL A 261 1.82 -12.80 -9.70
N ASP A 262 1.49 -14.00 -10.20
CA ASP A 262 0.35 -14.81 -9.74
C ASP A 262 0.81 -15.94 -8.81
N ASP A 263 1.36 -15.55 -7.66
CA ASP A 263 2.05 -16.42 -6.69
C ASP A 263 1.26 -16.72 -5.41
N GLN A 264 0.00 -16.27 -5.29
CA GLN A 264 -0.81 -16.54 -4.11
C GLN A 264 -2.27 -16.87 -4.48
N THR A 265 -2.81 -17.86 -3.79
CA THR A 265 -4.23 -18.19 -3.75
C THR A 265 -4.99 -17.30 -2.77
N TYR A 266 -6.32 -17.32 -2.87
CA TYR A 266 -7.19 -16.66 -1.88
C TYR A 266 -6.94 -17.18 -0.45
N ALA A 267 -6.80 -18.50 -0.30
CA ALA A 267 -6.58 -19.12 1.00
C ALA A 267 -5.24 -18.67 1.61
N GLU A 268 -4.16 -18.63 0.82
CA GLU A 268 -2.86 -18.12 1.27
C GLU A 268 -2.94 -16.65 1.67
N LYS A 269 -3.64 -15.81 0.89
CA LYS A 269 -3.82 -14.39 1.23
C LYS A 269 -4.57 -14.19 2.55
N VAL A 270 -5.66 -14.94 2.76
CA VAL A 270 -6.43 -14.88 4.01
C VAL A 270 -5.65 -15.46 5.18
N LEU A 271 -4.93 -16.56 4.97
CA LEU A 271 -4.21 -17.30 6.02
C LEU A 271 -2.79 -16.76 6.29
N GLN A 272 -2.38 -15.68 5.61
CA GLN A 272 -1.03 -15.14 5.72
C GLN A 272 -0.77 -14.54 7.12
N GLN A 273 0.11 -15.19 7.87
CA GLN A 273 0.65 -14.65 9.13
C GLN A 273 1.82 -13.71 8.82
N TYR A 274 1.50 -12.47 8.45
CA TYR A 274 2.50 -11.50 7.97
C TYR A 274 3.14 -10.68 9.10
N PHE A 275 2.35 -10.26 10.07
CA PHE A 275 2.76 -9.29 11.08
C PHE A 275 3.56 -9.93 12.22
N ARG A 276 4.61 -9.22 12.66
CA ARG A 276 5.51 -9.61 13.75
C ARG A 276 5.00 -9.20 15.12
N LYS A 277 3.97 -8.36 15.23
CA LYS A 277 3.27 -8.07 16.49
C LYS A 277 1.77 -8.32 16.35
N SER A 278 1.19 -8.74 17.46
CA SER A 278 -0.23 -9.04 17.57
C SER A 278 -1.08 -7.78 17.39
N TRP A 279 -2.26 -7.92 16.77
CA TRP A 279 -3.25 -6.84 16.69
C TRP A 279 -4.26 -6.86 17.86
N ILE A 280 -4.17 -7.85 18.75
CA ILE A 280 -5.08 -8.03 19.89
C ILE A 280 -4.55 -7.29 21.12
N ALA A 281 -5.11 -6.12 21.41
CA ALA A 281 -4.80 -5.34 22.60
C ALA A 281 -4.93 -6.14 23.92
N GLU A 282 -4.04 -5.86 24.88
CA GLU A 282 -4.12 -6.27 26.30
C GLU A 282 -4.18 -7.78 26.65
N GLY A 283 -4.12 -8.71 25.69
CA GLY A 283 -3.88 -10.15 25.94
C GLY A 283 -4.67 -11.08 25.02
N SER A 284 -4.16 -12.22 24.51
CA SER A 284 -2.86 -12.87 24.65
C SER A 284 -2.32 -13.20 23.25
N SER A 285 -1.00 -13.14 23.03
CA SER A 285 -0.42 -13.63 21.77
C SER A 285 -0.72 -15.12 21.50
N ALA A 286 -1.17 -15.87 22.52
CA ALA A 286 -1.64 -17.24 22.39
C ALA A 286 -3.03 -17.37 21.72
N GLU A 287 -3.81 -16.28 21.68
CA GLU A 287 -5.11 -16.21 20.98
C GLU A 287 -4.99 -15.58 19.59
N ASP A 288 -3.89 -14.90 19.31
CA ASP A 288 -3.64 -14.31 18.00
C ASP A 288 -3.06 -15.35 17.03
N ILE A 289 -3.97 -16.03 16.32
CA ILE A 289 -3.60 -16.99 15.27
C ILE A 289 -2.89 -16.35 14.07
N TRP A 290 -2.82 -15.01 14.00
CA TRP A 290 -2.21 -14.25 12.93
C TRP A 290 -0.79 -13.76 13.25
N PHE A 291 -0.37 -13.92 14.51
CA PHE A 291 0.95 -13.59 15.00
C PHE A 291 1.92 -14.75 14.79
N VAL A 292 3.04 -14.48 14.09
CA VAL A 292 4.18 -15.41 14.03
C VAL A 292 5.07 -15.14 15.23
N GLY A 293 4.95 -15.95 16.28
CA GLY A 293 5.79 -15.88 17.47
C GLY A 293 7.23 -16.33 17.26
#